data_AF-A0A662RHQ7-F1
#
_entry.id   AF-A0A662RHQ7-F1
#
_cell.length_a   1.000
_cell.length_b   1.000
_cell.length_c   1.000
_cell.angle_alpha   90.00
_cell.angle_beta   90.00
_cell.angle_gamma   90.00
#
_symmetry.space_group_name_H-M   'P 1'
#
loop_
_entity.id
_entity.type
_entity.pdbx_description
1 polymer ?
#
loop_
_entity_poly.entity_id
_entity_poly.type
_entity_poly.pdbx_seq_one_letter_code
_entity_poly.pdbx_strand_id
1 'polypeptide(L)' 'MVINMSMKEEELEELVKKIKAKALKEEAKKRGIKTACMKKIDIARQLPREVLEELRTKQA' A
#
# COMPACT_ATOMS: atom_id res chain seq x y z
N MET A 1 -13.14 4.65 20.67
CA MET A 1 -11.75 5.08 20.41
C MET A 1 -11.61 5.36 18.92
N VAL A 2 -11.66 6.62 18.51
CA VAL A 2 -11.26 6.99 17.14
C VAL A 2 -9.75 7.06 17.14
N ILE A 3 -9.11 5.99 16.65
CA ILE A 3 -7.68 5.99 16.35
C ILE A 3 -7.51 6.90 15.14
N ASN A 4 -7.39 8.20 15.38
CA ASN A 4 -6.89 9.16 14.39
C ASN A 4 -5.37 8.96 14.28
N MET A 5 -4.95 7.85 13.68
CA MET A 5 -3.57 7.62 13.27
C MET A 5 -3.35 8.38 11.96
N SER A 6 -3.05 9.67 12.09
CA SER A 6 -2.46 10.47 11.03
C SER A 6 -1.03 9.99 10.80
N MET A 7 -0.86 8.78 10.23
CA MET A 7 0.43 8.35 9.69
C MET A 7 0.84 9.33 8.58
N LYS A 8 2.05 9.88 8.68
CA LYS A 8 2.58 10.84 7.71
C LYS A 8 2.74 10.17 6.34
N GLU A 9 2.62 10.96 5.26
CA GLU A 9 2.87 10.48 3.88
C GLU A 9 4.25 9.82 3.74
N GLU A 10 5.25 10.28 4.50
CA GLU A 10 6.58 9.69 4.55
C GLU A 10 6.57 8.22 4.98
N GLU A 11 5.79 7.85 6.01
CA GLU A 11 5.69 6.46 6.46
C GLU A 11 5.03 5.59 5.38
N LEU A 12 4.04 6.12 4.68
CA LEU A 12 3.40 5.43 3.56
C LEU A 12 4.41 5.17 2.44
N GLU A 13 5.22 6.16 2.08
CA GLU A 13 6.27 6.00 1.07
C GLU A 13 7.33 5.00 1.48
N GLU A 14 7.78 5.04 2.74
CA GLU A 14 8.74 4.08 3.29
C GLU A 14 8.19 2.65 3.27
N LEU A 15 6.93 2.48 3.68
CA LEU A 15 6.23 1.19 3.62
C LEU A 15 6.18 0.68 2.18
N VAL A 16 5.77 1.53 1.24
CA VAL A 16 5.64 1.16 -0.16
C VAL A 16 6.99 0.88 -0.82
N LYS A 17 8.06 1.55 -0.38
CA LYS A 17 9.44 1.22 -0.79
C LYS A 17 9.84 -0.16 -0.29
N LYS A 18 9.53 -0.52 0.96
CA LYS A 18 9.84 -1.82 1.58
C LYS A 18 8.99 -2.97 1.01
N ILE A 19 7.74 -2.72 0.61
CA ILE A 19 6.85 -3.74 0.01
C ILE A 19 7.26 -4.03 -1.44
N LYS A 20 7.23 -5.29 -1.90
CA LYS A 20 7.51 -5.60 -3.31
C LYS A 20 6.43 -5.03 -4.23
N ALA A 21 6.86 -4.41 -5.34
CA ALA A 21 5.94 -3.84 -6.33
C ALA A 21 4.97 -4.85 -6.93
N LYS A 22 5.40 -6.11 -7.06
CA LYS A 22 4.57 -7.20 -7.56
C LYS A 22 3.37 -7.45 -6.64
N ALA A 23 3.63 -7.65 -5.35
CA ALA A 23 2.59 -7.93 -4.36
C ALA A 23 1.63 -6.75 -4.17
N LEU A 24 2.15 -5.51 -4.14
CA LEU A 24 1.31 -4.31 -4.13
C LEU A 24 0.37 -4.25 -5.34
N LYS A 25 0.91 -4.53 -6.54
CA LYS A 25 0.12 -4.55 -7.78
C LYS A 25 -0.91 -5.68 -7.80
N GLU A 26 -0.57 -6.86 -7.29
CA GLU A 26 -1.52 -7.98 -7.22
C GLU A 26 -2.67 -7.70 -6.26
N GLU A 27 -2.40 -7.13 -5.09
CA GLU A 27 -3.45 -6.81 -4.12
C GLU A 27 -4.36 -5.67 -4.61
N ALA A 28 -3.77 -4.69 -5.30
CA ALA A 28 -4.53 -3.68 -6.02
C ALA A 28 -5.39 -4.29 -7.15
N LYS A 29 -4.83 -5.18 -7.96
CA LYS A 29 -5.55 -5.84 -9.04
C LYS A 29 -6.70 -6.72 -8.54
N LYS A 30 -6.51 -7.45 -7.43
CA LYS A 30 -7.57 -8.22 -6.75
C LYS A 30 -8.75 -7.34 -6.31
N ARG A 31 -8.45 -6.09 -5.95
CA ARG A 31 -9.44 -5.07 -5.56
C ARG A 31 -10.01 -4.29 -6.76
N GLY A 32 -9.62 -4.63 -7.99
CA GLY A 32 -10.08 -3.96 -9.20
C GLY A 32 -9.38 -2.63 -9.50
N ILE A 33 -8.29 -2.30 -8.81
CA ILE A 33 -7.50 -1.10 -9.05
C ILE A 33 -6.63 -1.30 -10.30
N LYS A 34 -6.69 -0.35 -11.24
CA LYS A 34 -5.89 -0.38 -12.47
C LYS A 34 -4.43 0.01 -12.19
N THR A 35 -3.58 -1.00 -12.05
CA THR A 35 -2.15 -0.81 -11.77
C THR A 35 -1.27 -0.60 -13.00
N ALA A 36 -1.85 -0.64 -14.21
CA ALA A 36 -1.10 -0.63 -15.48
C ALA A 36 -0.43 0.72 -15.79
N CYS A 37 -1.03 1.84 -15.36
CA CYS A 37 -0.54 3.19 -15.65
C CYS A 37 -0.22 4.02 -14.39
N MET A 38 -0.26 3.41 -13.20
CA MET A 38 -0.09 4.14 -11.95
C MET A 38 1.26 3.89 -11.29
N LYS A 39 1.80 4.92 -10.63
CA LYS A 39 3.00 4.81 -9.82
C LYS A 39 2.72 3.91 -8.61
N LYS A 40 3.77 3.28 -8.10
CA LYS A 40 3.71 2.40 -6.93
C LYS A 40 3.07 3.11 -5.71
N ILE A 41 3.37 4.40 -5.53
CA ILE A 41 2.85 5.23 -4.44
C ILE A 41 1.36 5.55 -4.67
N ASP A 42 0.93 5.85 -5.90
CA ASP A 42 -0.48 6.05 -6.23
C ASP A 42 -1.32 4.79 -6.00
N ILE A 43 -0.80 3.62 -6.39
CA ILE A 43 -1.46 2.33 -6.13
C ILE A 43 -1.61 2.12 -4.63
N ALA A 44 -0.57 2.41 -3.86
CA ALA A 44 -0.60 2.28 -2.41
C ALA A 44 -1.54 3.29 -1.75
N ARG A 45 -1.64 4.50 -2.28
CA ARG A 45 -2.59 5.53 -1.84
C ARG A 45 -4.04 5.13 -2.11
N GLN A 46 -4.28 4.34 -3.16
CA GLN A 46 -5.59 3.76 -3.43
C GLN A 46 -5.90 2.51 -2.59
N LEU A 47 -4.89 1.92 -1.95
CA LEU A 47 -5.05 0.77 -1.08
C LEU A 47 -5.29 1.23 0.38
N PRO A 48 -6.13 0.52 1.15
CA PRO A 48 -6.25 0.78 2.58
C PRO A 48 -4.90 0.53 3.28
N ARG A 49 -4.59 1.34 4.29
CA ARG A 49 -3.35 1.24 5.06
C ARG A 49 -3.18 -0.13 5.73
N GLU A 50 -4.27 -0.72 6.22
CA GLU A 50 -4.27 -2.09 6.77
C GLU A 50 -3.67 -3.09 5.80
N VAL A 51 -3.95 -2.95 4.50
CA VAL A 51 -3.44 -3.83 3.45
C VAL A 51 -1.95 -3.62 3.24
N LEU A 52 -1.47 -2.38 3.30
CA LEU A 52 -0.04 -2.08 3.16
C LEU A 52 0.77 -2.67 4.33
N GLU A 53 0.27 -2.51 5.55
CA GLU A 53 0.87 -3.09 6.76
C GLU A 53 0.81 -4.62 6.74
N GLU A 54 -0.31 -5.22 6.33
CA GLU A 54 -0.40 -6.66 6.12
C GLU A 54 0.57 -7.15 5.04
N LEU A 55 0.66 -6.46 3.90
CA LEU A 55 1.56 -6.82 2.81
C LEU A 55 3.02 -6.71 3.22
N ARG A 56 3.37 -5.72 4.04
CA ARG A 56 4.70 -5.60 4.65
C ARG A 56 4.97 -6.76 5.60
N THR A 57 4.04 -7.09 6.48
CA THR A 57 4.22 -8.13 7.50
C THR A 57 4.25 -9.53 6.89
N LYS A 58 3.46 -9.79 5.83
CA LYS A 58 3.45 -11.05 5.06
C LYS A 58 4.66 -11.21 4.13
N GLN A 59 5.41 -10.15 3.86
CA GLN A 59 6.62 -10.17 3.02
C GLN A 59 7.91 -9.94 3.82
N ALA A 60 7.83 -9.81 5.14
CA ALA A 60 8.98 -9.75 6.04
C ALA A 60 9.70 -11.10 6.10
#